data_AF-A0A9D4HWV5-F1
#
_entry.id   AF-A0A9D4HWV5-F1
#
_cell.length_a   1.000
_cell.length_b   1.000
_cell.length_c   1.000
_cell.angle_alpha   90.00
_cell.angle_beta   90.00
_cell.angle_gamma   90.00
#
_symmetry.space_group_name_H-M   'P 1'
#
loop_
_entity.id
_entity.type
_entity.pdbx_description
1 polymer ?
#
loop_
_entity_poly.entity_id
_entity_poly.type
_entity_poly.pdbx_seq_one_letter_code
_entity_poly.pdbx_strand_id
1 'polypeptide(L)'
;MWKDTYVHTYKRTYVHTYIHTYIQTYIHTYIHTCMHACMHACMHACMHACMHAYIHTYIHTYIHTYIHTYIHTYIHTYIHTYIHTYIHTYIHTYIHTYITYIHTYIHTYIHTYIHTYIHTYIHTYIHTYIHTYIHTYIHTYIHTYIHTYTHTYIHTYIHTYMHPFLYIRVQNHVTLWDYPLNVN
;
A
#
# COMPACT_ATOMS: atom_id res chain seq x y z
N MET A 1 64.73 53.41 -100.97
CA MET A 1 65.48 53.15 -99.72
C MET A 1 64.71 53.51 -98.45
N TRP A 2 64.12 54.71 -98.28
CA TRP A 2 63.40 55.07 -97.04
C TRP A 2 61.98 54.46 -96.89
N LYS A 3 61.31 54.17 -98.02
CA LYS A 3 59.94 53.60 -98.03
C LYS A 3 59.93 52.14 -97.57
N ASP A 4 60.95 51.37 -97.97
CA ASP A 4 61.07 49.97 -97.62
C ASP A 4 61.42 49.79 -96.15
N THR A 5 62.34 50.59 -95.59
CA THR A 5 62.65 50.56 -94.16
C THR A 5 61.46 50.96 -93.29
N TYR A 6 60.66 51.96 -93.68
CA TYR A 6 59.46 52.38 -92.93
C TYR A 6 58.33 51.34 -92.97
N VAL A 7 58.05 50.76 -94.14
CA VAL A 7 57.04 49.69 -94.27
C VAL A 7 57.48 48.45 -93.48
N HIS A 8 58.77 48.14 -93.49
CA HIS A 8 59.30 46.97 -92.82
C HIS A 8 59.35 47.13 -91.29
N THR A 9 59.69 48.32 -90.76
CA THR A 9 59.60 48.61 -89.33
C THR A 9 58.16 48.70 -88.87
N TYR A 10 57.28 49.39 -89.59
CA TYR A 10 55.85 49.52 -89.25
C TYR A 10 55.13 48.16 -89.22
N LYS A 11 55.31 47.33 -90.26
CA LYS A 11 54.75 45.96 -90.25
C LYS A 11 55.33 45.13 -89.12
N ARG A 12 56.64 45.21 -88.87
CA ARG A 12 57.28 44.45 -87.80
C ARG A 12 56.79 44.88 -86.43
N THR A 13 56.68 46.18 -86.14
CA THR A 13 56.18 46.67 -84.86
C THR A 13 54.70 46.39 -84.70
N TYR A 14 53.87 46.58 -85.73
CA TYR A 14 52.44 46.29 -85.68
C TYR A 14 52.15 44.80 -85.48
N VAL A 15 52.83 43.93 -86.24
CA VAL A 15 52.71 42.49 -86.07
C VAL A 15 53.25 42.06 -84.71
N HIS A 16 54.38 42.61 -84.27
CA HIS A 16 54.95 42.29 -82.96
C HIS A 16 54.05 42.73 -81.81
N THR A 17 53.52 43.96 -81.82
CA THR A 17 52.63 44.43 -80.76
C THR A 17 51.29 43.73 -80.79
N TYR A 18 50.71 43.49 -81.98
CA TYR A 18 49.44 42.75 -82.10
C TYR A 18 49.58 41.31 -81.65
N ILE A 19 50.63 40.60 -82.07
CA ILE A 19 50.89 39.24 -81.63
C ILE A 19 51.20 39.22 -80.13
N HIS A 20 52.02 40.15 -79.63
CA HIS A 20 52.37 40.22 -78.22
C HIS A 20 51.15 40.53 -77.36
N THR A 21 50.32 41.51 -77.70
CA THR A 21 49.12 41.84 -76.91
C THR A 21 48.06 40.76 -77.04
N TYR A 22 47.84 40.18 -78.22
CA TYR A 22 46.88 39.09 -78.41
C TYR A 22 47.31 37.84 -77.65
N ILE A 23 48.56 37.40 -77.77
CA ILE A 23 49.09 36.25 -77.03
C ILE A 23 49.11 36.55 -75.54
N GLN A 24 49.59 37.73 -75.12
CA GLN A 24 49.66 38.07 -73.71
C GLN A 24 48.27 38.16 -73.10
N THR A 25 47.32 38.87 -73.71
CA THR A 25 45.95 38.94 -73.17
C THR A 25 45.26 37.60 -73.23
N TYR A 26 45.34 36.84 -74.33
CA TYR A 26 44.68 35.54 -74.44
C TYR A 26 45.27 34.54 -73.45
N ILE A 27 46.59 34.36 -73.42
CA ILE A 27 47.25 33.42 -72.51
C ILE A 27 47.11 33.90 -71.07
N HIS A 28 47.42 35.17 -70.78
CA HIS A 28 47.34 35.68 -69.42
C HIS A 28 45.90 35.65 -68.92
N THR A 29 44.93 36.22 -69.62
CA THR A 29 43.55 36.22 -69.13
C THR A 29 42.97 34.81 -69.09
N TYR A 30 43.15 33.97 -70.12
CA TYR A 30 42.58 32.63 -70.14
C TYR A 30 43.21 31.73 -69.08
N ILE A 31 44.55 31.65 -69.02
CA ILE A 31 45.23 30.80 -68.04
C ILE A 31 45.05 31.36 -66.63
N HIS A 32 45.22 32.67 -66.43
CA HIS A 32 45.08 33.27 -65.11
C HIS A 32 43.64 33.16 -64.59
N THR A 33 42.62 33.49 -65.40
CA THR A 33 41.23 33.39 -64.94
C THR A 33 40.79 31.94 -64.75
N CYS A 34 41.18 31.02 -65.64
CA CYS A 34 40.83 29.61 -65.51
C CYS A 34 41.52 28.96 -64.31
N MET A 35 42.83 29.19 -64.13
CA MET A 35 43.58 28.70 -62.97
C MET A 35 43.07 29.32 -61.67
N HIS A 36 42.81 30.63 -61.65
CA HIS A 36 42.27 31.32 -60.48
C HIS A 36 40.86 30.82 -60.15
N ALA A 37 39.97 30.68 -61.14
CA ALA A 37 38.62 30.17 -60.93
C ALA A 37 38.63 28.70 -60.46
N CYS A 38 39.50 27.86 -61.03
CA CYS A 38 39.70 26.48 -60.62
C CYS A 38 40.20 26.39 -59.17
N MET A 39 41.27 27.12 -58.83
CA MET A 39 41.84 27.14 -57.49
C MET A 39 40.85 27.69 -56.47
N HIS A 40 40.11 28.75 -56.82
CA HIS A 40 39.10 29.33 -55.95
C HIS A 40 37.93 28.36 -55.74
N ALA A 41 37.42 27.73 -56.79
CA ALA A 41 36.33 26.77 -56.71
C ALA A 41 36.74 25.53 -55.90
N CYS A 42 37.96 25.02 -56.09
CA CYS A 42 38.42 23.84 -55.35
C CYS A 42 38.66 24.16 -53.87
N MET A 43 39.27 25.31 -53.55
CA MET A 43 39.47 25.76 -52.17
C MET A 43 38.14 26.03 -51.47
N HIS A 44 37.19 26.67 -52.16
CA HIS A 44 35.88 26.93 -51.60
C HIS A 44 35.10 25.64 -51.37
N ALA A 45 35.08 24.72 -52.34
CA ALA A 45 34.40 23.44 -52.21
C ALA A 45 35.00 22.58 -51.08
N CYS A 46 36.33 22.53 -50.96
CA CYS A 46 36.98 21.74 -49.91
C CYS A 46 36.76 22.35 -48.52
N MET A 47 36.86 23.68 -48.38
CA MET A 47 36.56 24.37 -47.12
C MET A 47 35.09 24.20 -46.72
N HIS A 48 34.16 24.34 -47.68
CA HIS A 48 32.74 24.16 -47.40
C HIS A 48 32.44 22.71 -47.00
N ALA A 49 32.98 21.73 -47.72
CA ALA A 49 32.77 20.32 -47.42
C ALA A 49 33.34 19.95 -46.04
N CYS A 50 34.56 20.41 -45.70
CA CYS A 50 35.16 20.09 -44.42
C CYS A 50 34.46 20.80 -43.25
N MET A 51 34.06 22.06 -43.41
CA MET A 51 33.28 22.79 -42.41
C MET A 51 31.91 22.17 -42.21
N HIS A 52 31.19 21.87 -43.30
CA HIS A 52 29.88 21.25 -43.22
C HIS A 52 29.97 19.84 -42.62
N ALA A 53 30.95 19.03 -43.02
CA ALA A 53 31.16 17.72 -42.41
C ALA A 53 31.47 17.86 -40.93
N TYR A 54 32.40 18.74 -40.53
CA TYR A 54 32.76 18.91 -39.13
C TYR A 54 31.60 19.43 -38.29
N ILE A 55 30.98 20.54 -38.69
CA ILE A 55 29.87 21.16 -37.95
C ILE A 55 28.67 20.21 -37.93
N HIS A 56 28.23 19.73 -39.09
CA HIS A 56 27.03 18.92 -39.16
C HIS A 56 27.26 17.57 -38.47
N THR A 57 28.34 16.85 -38.75
CA THR A 57 28.53 15.54 -38.09
C THR A 57 28.80 15.74 -36.61
N TYR A 58 29.75 16.58 -36.21
CA TYR A 58 30.11 16.70 -34.81
C TYR A 58 28.97 17.29 -33.99
N ILE A 59 28.43 18.45 -34.37
CA ILE A 59 27.39 19.11 -33.59
C ILE A 59 26.08 18.32 -33.65
N HIS A 60 25.63 17.90 -34.84
CA HIS A 60 24.36 17.17 -34.93
C HIS A 60 24.48 15.82 -34.23
N THR A 61 25.53 15.03 -34.47
CA THR A 61 25.61 13.72 -33.81
C THR A 61 25.83 13.87 -32.32
N TYR A 62 26.72 14.75 -31.86
CA TYR A 62 26.98 14.91 -30.43
C TYR A 62 25.75 15.45 -29.70
N ILE A 63 25.14 16.53 -30.20
CA ILE A 63 23.95 17.10 -29.55
C ILE A 63 22.78 16.13 -29.64
N HIS A 64 22.49 15.57 -30.82
CA HIS A 64 21.37 14.65 -30.96
C HIS A 64 21.58 13.39 -30.11
N THR A 65 22.75 12.76 -30.16
CA THR A 65 22.99 11.55 -29.35
C THR A 65 23.00 11.87 -27.87
N TYR A 66 23.69 12.93 -27.43
CA TYR A 66 23.75 13.28 -26.02
C TYR A 66 22.38 13.68 -25.46
N ILE A 67 21.67 14.60 -26.14
CA ILE A 67 20.35 15.02 -25.70
C ILE A 67 19.36 13.87 -25.78
N HIS A 68 19.31 13.16 -26.90
CA HIS A 68 18.35 12.06 -27.06
C HIS A 68 18.65 10.94 -26.07
N THR A 69 19.90 10.50 -25.92
CA THR A 69 20.24 9.45 -24.95
C THR A 69 19.97 9.93 -23.55
N TYR A 70 20.51 11.07 -23.13
CA TYR A 70 20.35 11.57 -21.76
C TYR A 70 18.88 11.80 -21.40
N ILE A 71 18.13 12.54 -22.22
CA ILE A 71 16.72 12.81 -21.96
C ILE A 71 15.92 11.52 -22.01
N HIS A 72 16.08 10.70 -23.05
CA HIS A 72 15.31 9.47 -23.16
C HIS A 72 15.64 8.51 -22.01
N THR A 73 16.91 8.26 -21.70
CA THR A 73 17.29 7.36 -20.61
C THR A 73 16.86 7.93 -19.29
N TYR A 74 17.10 9.22 -19.00
CA TYR A 74 16.77 9.80 -17.71
C TYR A 74 15.25 9.83 -17.50
N ILE A 75 14.49 10.36 -18.46
CA ILE A 75 13.03 10.43 -18.37
C ILE A 75 12.45 9.02 -18.32
N HIS A 76 12.85 8.13 -19.23
CA HIS A 76 12.29 6.78 -19.26
C HIS A 76 12.65 6.02 -17.98
N THR A 77 13.90 6.05 -17.53
CA THR A 77 14.28 5.34 -16.29
C THR A 77 13.62 5.96 -15.07
N TYR A 78 13.61 7.29 -14.93
CA TYR A 78 13.00 7.96 -13.78
C TYR A 78 11.50 7.74 -13.75
N ILE A 79 10.79 7.98 -14.84
CA ILE A 79 9.34 7.76 -14.91
C ILE A 79 9.02 6.29 -14.70
N HIS A 80 9.69 5.38 -15.42
CA HIS A 80 9.41 3.96 -15.30
C HIS A 80 9.70 3.47 -13.88
N THR A 81 10.86 3.79 -13.30
CA THR A 81 11.20 3.35 -11.93
C THR A 81 10.28 3.99 -10.92
N TYR A 82 10.05 5.31 -10.96
CA TYR A 82 9.21 5.98 -9.99
C TYR A 82 7.75 5.51 -10.06
N ILE A 83 7.15 5.50 -11.26
CA ILE A 83 5.77 5.07 -11.44
C ILE A 83 5.65 3.58 -11.09
N HIS A 84 6.52 2.73 -11.61
CA HIS A 84 6.44 1.29 -11.33
C HIS A 84 6.62 1.00 -9.85
N THR A 85 7.65 1.57 -9.20
CA THR A 85 7.88 1.34 -7.77
C THR A 85 6.76 1.93 -6.92
N TYR A 86 6.31 3.15 -7.19
CA TYR A 86 5.23 3.78 -6.43
C TYR A 86 3.91 3.01 -6.57
N ILE A 87 3.49 2.71 -7.81
CA ILE A 87 2.26 1.96 -8.05
C ILE A 87 2.37 0.56 -7.46
N HIS A 88 3.46 -0.16 -7.71
CA HIS A 88 3.64 -1.51 -7.19
C HIS A 88 3.64 -1.53 -5.66
N THR A 89 4.41 -0.65 -5.02
CA THR A 89 4.46 -0.58 -3.55
C THR A 89 3.12 -0.16 -2.96
N TYR A 90 2.45 0.86 -3.53
CA TYR A 90 1.17 1.31 -3.04
C TYR A 90 0.08 0.24 -3.18
N ILE A 91 -0.04 -0.38 -4.36
CA ILE A 91 -1.03 -1.45 -4.58
C ILE A 91 -0.72 -2.65 -3.70
N HIS A 92 0.53 -3.10 -3.64
CA HIS A 92 0.92 -4.25 -2.84
C HIS A 92 0.67 -4.00 -1.35
N THR A 93 1.06 -2.83 -0.83
CA THR A 93 0.81 -2.47 0.57
C THR A 93 -0.68 -2.37 0.86
N TYR A 94 -1.46 -1.72 0.00
CA TYR A 94 -2.91 -1.60 0.18
C TYR A 94 -3.62 -2.96 0.16
N ILE A 95 -3.28 -3.84 -0.78
CA ILE A 95 -3.84 -5.20 -0.83
C ILE A 95 -3.46 -5.96 0.43
N HIS A 96 -2.19 -5.91 0.83
CA HIS A 96 -1.73 -6.66 1.99
C HIS A 96 -2.39 -6.17 3.28
N THR A 97 -2.47 -4.85 3.49
CA THR A 97 -3.16 -4.26 4.65
C THR A 97 -4.64 -4.63 4.67
N TYR A 98 -5.32 -4.60 3.53
CA TYR A 98 -6.73 -4.98 3.42
C TYR A 98 -6.96 -6.47 3.74
N ILE A 99 -6.08 -7.36 3.26
CA ILE A 99 -6.13 -8.79 3.60
C ILE A 99 -5.91 -9.00 5.11
N THR A 100 -4.93 -8.34 5.71
CA THR A 100 -4.75 -8.42 7.18
C THR A 100 -5.96 -7.88 7.93
N TYR A 101 -6.57 -6.79 7.46
CA TYR A 101 -7.80 -6.26 8.07
C TYR A 101 -8.92 -7.30 8.03
N ILE A 102 -9.17 -7.91 6.86
CA ILE A 102 -10.16 -9.00 6.72
C ILE A 102 -9.83 -10.15 7.67
N HIS A 103 -8.58 -10.60 7.72
CA HIS A 103 -8.17 -11.69 8.61
C HIS A 103 -8.42 -11.34 10.07
N THR A 104 -8.04 -10.14 10.51
CA THR A 104 -8.28 -9.69 11.89
C THR A 104 -9.77 -9.59 12.19
N TYR A 105 -10.59 -9.07 11.26
CA TYR A 105 -12.03 -8.97 11.43
C TYR A 105 -12.69 -10.34 11.53
N ILE A 106 -12.32 -11.27 10.66
CA ILE A 106 -12.83 -12.65 10.69
C ILE A 106 -12.41 -13.32 12.00
N HIS A 107 -11.12 -13.22 12.37
CA HIS A 107 -10.63 -13.82 13.61
C HIS A 107 -11.33 -13.24 14.84
N THR A 108 -11.45 -11.92 14.95
CA THR A 108 -12.14 -11.30 16.09
C THR A 108 -13.61 -11.65 16.10
N TYR A 109 -14.30 -11.60 14.96
CA TYR A 109 -15.72 -11.92 14.90
C TYR A 109 -15.97 -13.39 15.26
N ILE A 110 -15.23 -14.32 14.66
CA ILE A 110 -15.36 -15.75 14.96
C ILE A 110 -14.97 -16.03 16.41
N HIS A 111 -13.82 -15.54 16.86
CA HIS A 111 -13.37 -15.78 18.23
C HIS A 111 -14.34 -15.19 19.24
N THR A 112 -14.79 -13.94 19.06
CA THR A 112 -15.75 -13.32 19.98
C THR A 112 -17.08 -14.04 19.94
N TYR A 113 -17.64 -14.34 18.77
CA TYR A 113 -18.92 -15.04 18.65
C TYR A 113 -18.85 -16.44 19.26
N ILE A 114 -17.85 -17.24 18.89
CA ILE A 114 -17.69 -18.60 19.42
C ILE A 114 -17.40 -18.55 20.92
N HIS A 115 -16.44 -17.75 21.35
CA HIS A 115 -16.09 -17.67 22.77
C HIS A 115 -17.27 -17.16 23.59
N THR A 116 -17.93 -16.08 23.19
CA THR A 116 -19.10 -15.57 23.93
C THR A 116 -20.24 -16.55 23.90
N TYR A 117 -20.60 -17.13 22.75
CA TYR A 117 -21.70 -18.09 22.65
C TYR A 117 -21.42 -19.34 23.47
N ILE A 118 -20.26 -19.98 23.28
CA ILE A 118 -19.90 -21.19 24.01
C ILE A 118 -19.76 -20.89 25.50
N HIS A 119 -19.00 -19.86 25.87
CA HIS A 119 -18.80 -19.53 27.28
C HIS A 119 -20.11 -19.15 27.94
N THR A 120 -20.93 -18.27 27.35
CA THR A 120 -22.21 -17.89 27.95
C THR A 120 -23.17 -19.06 27.98
N TYR A 121 -23.34 -19.82 26.90
CA TYR A 121 -24.25 -20.95 26.87
C TYR A 121 -23.84 -22.05 27.84
N ILE A 122 -22.59 -22.51 27.79
CA ILE A 122 -22.09 -23.56 28.69
C ILE A 122 -22.10 -23.06 30.12
N HIS A 123 -21.54 -21.89 30.40
CA HIS A 123 -21.47 -21.38 31.77
C HIS A 123 -22.87 -21.13 32.30
N THR A 124 -23.77 -20.47 31.57
CA THR A 124 -25.13 -20.23 32.06
C THR A 124 -25.90 -21.52 32.20
N TYR A 125 -25.87 -22.43 31.22
CA TYR A 125 -26.62 -23.69 31.29
C TYR A 125 -26.10 -24.58 32.40
N ILE A 126 -24.79 -24.83 32.47
CA ILE A 126 -24.20 -25.68 33.52
C ILE A 126 -24.39 -25.01 34.88
N HIS A 127 -24.04 -23.73 35.02
CA HIS A 127 -24.17 -23.06 36.30
C HIS A 127 -25.64 -22.98 36.75
N THR A 128 -26.57 -22.60 35.87
CA THR A 128 -27.99 -22.53 36.26
C THR A 128 -28.53 -23.92 36.53
N TYR A 129 -28.26 -24.92 35.70
CA TYR A 129 -28.78 -26.27 35.91
C TYR A 129 -28.21 -26.90 37.18
N ILE A 130 -26.88 -26.88 37.35
CA ILE A 130 -26.25 -27.44 38.56
C ILE A 130 -26.67 -26.65 39.78
N HIS A 131 -26.58 -25.32 39.75
CA HIS A 131 -26.95 -24.52 40.91
C HIS A 131 -28.42 -24.67 41.24
N THR A 132 -29.34 -24.59 40.27
CA THR A 132 -30.78 -24.76 40.56
C THR A 132 -31.07 -26.18 41.00
N TYR A 133 -30.54 -27.21 40.35
CA TYR A 133 -30.81 -28.60 40.72
C TYR A 133 -30.25 -28.92 42.10
N ILE A 134 -28.97 -28.64 42.34
CA ILE A 134 -28.33 -28.90 43.64
C ILE A 134 -28.99 -28.04 44.72
N HIS A 135 -29.15 -26.73 44.49
CA HIS A 135 -29.73 -25.86 45.49
C HIS A 135 -31.18 -26.24 45.76
N THR A 136 -32.03 -26.43 44.75
CA THR A 136 -33.43 -26.81 44.98
C THR A 136 -33.52 -28.19 45.60
N TYR A 137 -32.82 -29.20 45.09
CA TYR A 137 -32.92 -30.57 45.62
C TYR A 137 -32.38 -30.65 47.05
N ILE A 138 -31.15 -30.18 47.29
CA ILE A 138 -30.55 -30.23 48.63
C ILE A 138 -31.33 -29.34 49.59
N HIS A 139 -31.61 -28.09 49.22
CA HIS A 139 -32.32 -27.18 50.12
C HIS A 139 -33.73 -27.69 50.40
N THR A 140 -34.51 -28.09 49.38
CA THR A 140 -35.87 -28.59 49.64
C THR A 140 -35.84 -29.89 50.41
N TYR A 141 -34.98 -30.85 50.05
CA TYR A 141 -34.93 -32.14 50.74
C TYR A 141 -34.48 -31.98 52.19
N ILE A 142 -33.36 -31.30 52.44
CA ILE A 142 -32.85 -31.10 53.81
C ILE A 142 -33.82 -30.23 54.61
N HIS A 143 -34.28 -29.10 54.05
CA HIS A 143 -35.18 -28.22 54.77
C HIS A 143 -36.51 -28.91 55.05
N THR A 144 -37.15 -29.55 54.07
CA THR A 144 -38.42 -30.24 54.32
C THR A 144 -38.22 -31.41 55.26
N TYR A 145 -37.19 -32.24 55.10
CA TYR A 145 -36.97 -33.38 55.98
C TYR A 145 -36.69 -32.93 57.41
N ILE A 146 -35.72 -32.04 57.64
CA ILE A 146 -35.41 -31.55 58.98
C ILE A 146 -36.59 -30.79 59.57
N HIS A 147 -37.18 -29.83 58.84
CA HIS A 147 -38.30 -29.05 59.34
C HIS A 147 -39.51 -29.94 59.64
N THR A 148 -39.91 -30.82 58.73
CA THR A 148 -41.06 -31.70 58.99
C THR A 148 -40.77 -32.67 60.11
N TYR A 149 -39.60 -33.29 60.16
CA TYR A 149 -39.27 -34.24 61.22
C TYR A 149 -39.18 -33.57 62.59
N THR A 150 -38.45 -32.46 62.71
CA THR A 150 -38.36 -31.71 63.96
C THR A 150 -39.71 -31.14 64.38
N HIS A 151 -40.44 -30.49 63.48
CA HIS A 151 -41.73 -29.89 63.79
C HIS A 151 -42.77 -30.95 64.14
N THR A 152 -42.88 -32.05 63.38
CA THR A 152 -43.82 -33.13 63.69
C THR A 152 -43.43 -33.83 64.98
N TYR A 153 -42.14 -34.10 65.22
CA TYR A 153 -41.68 -34.74 66.45
C TYR A 153 -41.94 -33.86 67.68
N ILE A 154 -41.57 -32.58 67.63
CA ILE A 154 -41.81 -31.64 68.75
C ILE A 154 -43.32 -31.45 68.96
N HIS A 155 -44.07 -31.22 67.89
CA HIS A 155 -45.52 -31.02 67.99
C HIS A 155 -46.23 -32.26 68.51
N THR A 156 -45.92 -33.45 67.99
CA THR A 156 -46.48 -34.70 68.51
C THR A 156 -46.06 -34.90 69.96
N TYR A 157 -44.79 -34.70 70.32
CA TYR A 157 -44.33 -34.88 71.69
C TYR A 157 -45.08 -33.96 72.68
N ILE A 158 -45.21 -32.67 72.36
CA ILE A 158 -45.96 -31.72 73.18
C ILE A 158 -47.44 -32.14 73.26
N HIS A 159 -48.06 -32.45 72.12
CA HIS A 159 -49.50 -32.68 72.06
C HIS A 159 -49.93 -34.05 72.61
N THR A 160 -49.10 -35.08 72.52
CA THR A 160 -49.40 -36.44 73.03
C THR A 160 -48.91 -36.66 74.44
N TYR A 161 -47.78 -36.10 74.85
CA TYR A 161 -47.23 -36.34 76.18
C TYR A 161 -47.46 -35.18 77.12
N MET A 162 -47.17 -33.94 76.70
CA MET A 162 -47.25 -32.79 77.61
C MET A 162 -48.70 -32.35 77.85
N HIS A 163 -49.52 -32.25 76.80
CA HIS A 163 -50.90 -31.77 76.92
C HIS A 163 -51.79 -32.69 77.77
N PRO A 164 -51.81 -34.02 77.56
CA PRO A 164 -52.59 -34.93 78.39
C PRO A 164 -52.06 -35.01 79.81
N PHE A 165 -50.73 -34.95 80.00
CA PHE A 165 -50.13 -34.92 81.32
C PHE A 165 -50.52 -33.67 82.11
N LEU A 166 -50.45 -32.48 81.50
CA LEU A 166 -50.94 -31.24 82.10
C LEU A 166 -52.44 -31.28 82.37
N TYR A 167 -53.23 -31.78 81.40
CA TYR A 167 -54.68 -31.91 81.56
C TYR A 167 -55.04 -32.82 82.73
N ILE A 168 -54.43 -34.00 82.84
CA ILE A 168 -54.64 -34.93 83.96
C ILE A 168 -54.16 -34.30 85.27
N ARG A 169 -53.02 -33.60 85.28
CA ARG A 169 -52.48 -32.95 86.48
C ARG A 169 -53.39 -31.81 86.97
N VAL A 170 -53.94 -31.00 86.06
CA VAL A 170 -54.91 -29.95 86.38
C VAL A 170 -56.22 -30.56 86.83
N GLN A 171 -56.74 -31.58 86.15
CA GLN A 171 -57.97 -32.26 86.53
C GLN A 171 -57.85 -32.88 87.93
N ASN A 172 -56.73 -33.54 88.23
CA ASN A 172 -56.44 -34.10 89.55
C ASN A 172 -56.29 -33.02 90.62
N HIS A 173 -55.75 -31.85 90.29
CA HIS A 173 -55.70 -30.73 91.22
C HIS A 173 -57.11 -30.18 91.49
N VAL A 174 -57.95 -30.02 90.47
CA VAL A 174 -59.34 -29.56 90.65
C VAL A 174 -60.15 -30.55 91.48
N THR A 175 -60.06 -31.86 91.20
CA THR A 175 -60.78 -32.89 91.97
C THR A 175 -60.28 -33.03 93.42
N LEU A 176 -59.01 -32.71 93.70
CA LEU A 176 -58.49 -32.63 95.07
C LEU A 176 -59.06 -31.47 95.88
N TRP A 177 -59.46 -30.37 95.23
CA TRP A 177 -60.09 -29.22 95.89
C TRP A 177 -61.61 -29.37 96.06
N ASP A 178 -62.26 -30.23 95.25
CA ASP A 178 -63.70 -30.50 95.32
C ASP A 178 -64.09 -31.68 96.25
N TYR A 179 -63.13 -32.28 96.97
CA TYR A 179 -63.46 -33.27 98.01
C TYR A 179 -64.16 -32.58 99.19
N PRO A 180 -65.42 -32.93 99.53
CA PRO A 180 -66.05 -32.38 100.71
C PRO A 180 -65.39 -33.02 101.93
N LEU A 181 -64.88 -32.18 102.84
CA LEU A 181 -64.54 -32.57 104.21
C LEU A 181 -65.83 -33.03 104.90
N ASN A 182 -66.18 -34.29 104.71
CA ASN A 182 -67.18 -34.97 105.52
C ASN A 182 -66.43 -35.71 106.62
N VAL A 183 -66.26 -35.03 107.75
CA VAL A 183 -65.85 -35.62 109.02
C VAL A 183 -67.02 -35.39 109.98
N ASN A 184 -67.47 -36.49 110.58
CA ASN A 184 -68.57 -36.62 111.57
C ASN A 184 -68.85 -35.40 112.45
#